data_AF-A0A1J3JK56-F1
#
_entry.id   AF-A0A1J3JK56-F1
#
_cell.length_a   1.000
_cell.length_b   1.000
_cell.length_c   1.000
_cell.angle_alpha   90.00
_cell.angle_beta   90.00
_cell.angle_gamma   90.00
#
_symmetry.space_group_name_H-M   'P 1'
#
loop_
_entity.id
_entity.type
_entity.pdbx_description
1 polymer ?
#
loop_
_entity_poly.entity_id
_entity_poly.type
_entity_poly.pdbx_seq_one_letter_code
_entity_poly.pdbx_strand_id
1 'polypeptide(L)'
;PSHPSIHPSHHIPNPTMRCVCLLLLALCVFQSVSAFYLPGVAPRDYLPGDEVEVKVVKLDSVKTQLPYDYYSLPWGRSCRPAEIEEAAENLGEIMSGDRIETSAYKIHASHG
;
A
#
# COMPACT_ATOMS: atom_id res chain seq x y z
N PRO A 1 -0.12 65.94 -20.35
CA PRO A 1 -0.01 64.82 -19.38
C PRO A 1 0.70 63.62 -20.03
N SER A 2 2.02 63.53 -19.84
CA SER A 2 2.88 62.47 -20.36
C SER A 2 2.79 61.23 -19.46
N HIS A 3 2.21 60.14 -19.96
CA HIS A 3 2.33 58.82 -19.32
C HIS A 3 3.73 58.23 -19.62
N PRO A 4 4.49 57.76 -18.62
CA PRO A 4 5.72 57.05 -18.87
C PRO A 4 5.42 55.60 -19.26
N SER A 5 5.89 55.18 -20.43
CA SER A 5 5.85 53.79 -20.89
C SER A 5 6.87 52.96 -20.08
N ILE A 6 6.38 52.07 -19.21
CA ILE A 6 7.22 51.11 -18.50
C ILE A 6 7.58 49.99 -19.49
N HIS A 7 8.79 49.99 -20.01
CA HIS A 7 9.35 48.86 -20.73
C HIS A 7 9.78 47.77 -19.72
N PRO A 8 9.38 46.49 -19.89
CA PRO A 8 9.91 45.41 -19.07
C PRO A 8 11.36 45.17 -19.46
N SER A 9 12.28 45.48 -18.54
CA SER A 9 13.68 45.09 -18.64
C SER A 9 13.79 43.58 -18.55
N HIS A 10 13.93 42.92 -19.71
CA HIS A 10 14.31 41.52 -19.80
C HIS A 10 15.71 41.35 -19.17
N HIS A 11 15.75 40.96 -17.90
CA HIS A 11 16.98 40.69 -17.19
C HIS A 11 17.61 39.42 -17.76
N ILE A 12 18.59 39.57 -18.65
CA ILE A 12 19.33 38.44 -19.21
C ILE A 12 20.09 37.77 -18.05
N PRO A 13 19.87 36.47 -17.78
CA PRO A 13 20.57 35.79 -16.69
C PRO A 13 22.08 35.77 -16.98
N ASN A 14 22.88 36.16 -15.98
CA ASN A 14 24.35 36.20 -16.05
C ASN A 14 24.90 34.82 -16.50
N PRO A 15 25.89 34.74 -17.40
CA PRO A 15 26.50 33.48 -17.83
C PRO A 15 26.93 32.57 -16.66
N THR A 16 27.36 33.13 -15.53
CA THR A 16 27.69 32.35 -14.33
C THR A 16 26.46 31.65 -13.75
N MET A 17 25.32 32.34 -13.69
CA MET A 17 24.05 31.77 -13.22
C MET A 17 23.55 30.67 -14.16
N ARG A 18 23.77 30.82 -15.47
CA ARG A 18 23.46 29.75 -16.45
C ARG A 18 24.33 28.51 -16.22
N CYS A 19 25.63 28.68 -16.02
CA CYS A 19 26.53 27.55 -15.75
C CYS A 19 26.19 26.83 -14.45
N VAL A 20 25.86 27.57 -13.38
CA VAL A 20 25.43 26.99 -12.11
C VAL A 20 24.13 26.21 -12.27
N CYS A 21 23.13 26.76 -12.97
CA CYS A 21 21.89 26.05 -13.26
C CYS A 21 22.13 24.77 -14.09
N LEU A 22 23.01 24.82 -15.08
CA LEU A 22 23.36 23.65 -15.90
C LEU A 22 24.09 22.57 -15.10
N LEU A 23 24.99 22.96 -14.19
CA LEU A 23 25.68 22.04 -13.29
C LEU A 23 24.70 21.36 -12.33
N LEU A 24 23.79 22.13 -11.71
CA LEU A 24 22.77 21.59 -10.81
C LEU A 24 21.82 20.63 -11.54
N LEU A 25 21.41 20.99 -12.75
CA LEU A 25 20.61 20.11 -13.60
C LEU A 25 21.35 18.81 -13.92
N ALA A 26 22.64 18.90 -14.26
CA ALA A 26 23.46 17.72 -14.52
C ALA A 26 23.55 16.81 -13.28
N LEU A 27 23.80 17.36 -12.08
CA LEU A 27 23.83 16.57 -10.84
C LEU A 27 22.48 15.86 -10.54
N CYS A 28 21.34 16.50 -10.83
CA CYS A 28 20.03 15.88 -10.65
C CYS A 28 19.78 14.68 -11.58
N VAL A 29 20.36 14.69 -12.78
CA VAL A 29 20.20 13.60 -13.76
C VAL A 29 21.10 12.39 -13.45
N PHE A 30 22.20 12.59 -12.70
CA PHE A 30 23.10 11.52 -12.27
C PHE A 30 22.60 10.69 -11.07
N GLN A 31 21.37 10.92 -10.61
CA GLN A 31 20.78 10.12 -9.52
C GLN A 31 20.49 8.70 -10.03
N SER A 32 21.14 7.70 -9.43
CA SER A 32 20.79 6.29 -9.65
C SER A 32 19.49 5.98 -8.92
N VAL A 33 18.43 5.64 -9.67
CA VAL A 33 17.17 5.18 -9.07
C VAL A 33 17.25 3.70 -8.74
N SER A 34 16.95 3.33 -7.50
CA SER A 34 16.72 1.95 -7.11
C SER A 34 15.21 1.70 -7.12
N ALA A 35 14.75 0.82 -7.99
CA ALA A 35 13.37 0.38 -8.05
C ALA A 35 13.35 -1.14 -8.13
N PHE A 36 12.37 -1.74 -7.46
CA PHE A 36 12.13 -3.18 -7.53
C PHE A 36 10.68 -3.39 -7.98
N TYR A 37 10.49 -4.30 -8.93
CA TYR A 37 9.15 -4.74 -9.31
C TYR A 37 8.66 -5.73 -8.26
N LEU A 38 7.48 -5.49 -7.70
CA LEU A 38 6.86 -6.47 -6.82
C LEU A 38 6.27 -7.59 -7.68
N PRO A 39 6.84 -8.81 -7.67
CA PRO A 39 6.22 -9.94 -8.33
C PRO A 39 4.84 -10.16 -7.70
N GLY A 40 3.82 -10.38 -8.53
CA GLY A 40 2.49 -10.74 -8.04
C GLY A 40 2.51 -12.03 -7.22
N VAL A 41 1.50 -12.21 -6.38
CA VAL A 41 1.33 -13.47 -5.61
C VAL A 41 0.81 -14.53 -6.57
N ALA A 42 1.50 -15.67 -6.66
CA ALA A 42 1.00 -16.79 -7.46
C ALA A 42 -0.29 -17.34 -6.81
N PRO A 43 -1.32 -17.67 -7.61
CA PRO A 43 -2.51 -18.31 -7.06
C PRO A 43 -2.14 -19.67 -6.47
N ARG A 44 -2.81 -20.04 -5.38
CA ARG A 44 -2.70 -21.37 -4.77
C ARG A 44 -3.78 -22.28 -5.32
N ASP A 45 -3.36 -23.36 -5.95
CA ASP A 45 -4.27 -24.41 -6.40
C ASP A 45 -4.58 -25.37 -5.25
N TYR A 46 -5.84 -25.78 -5.14
CA TYR A 46 -6.31 -26.76 -4.16
C TYR A 46 -6.87 -27.98 -4.88
N LEU A 47 -6.50 -29.16 -4.41
CA LEU A 47 -7.12 -30.42 -4.81
C LEU A 47 -8.39 -30.67 -3.97
N PRO A 48 -9.35 -31.46 -4.49
CA PRO A 48 -10.54 -31.80 -3.72
C PRO A 48 -10.16 -32.48 -2.40
N GLY A 49 -10.71 -31.98 -1.30
CA GLY A 49 -10.40 -32.45 0.05
C GLY A 49 -9.22 -31.77 0.72
N ASP A 50 -8.47 -30.89 0.05
CA ASP A 50 -7.42 -30.10 0.68
C ASP A 50 -8.03 -29.15 1.73
N GLU A 51 -7.35 -29.01 2.88
CA GLU A 51 -7.70 -28.03 3.89
C GLU A 51 -7.36 -26.62 3.36
N VAL A 52 -8.36 -25.73 3.41
CA VAL A 52 -8.22 -24.33 3.02
C VAL A 52 -8.17 -23.49 4.28
N GLU A 53 -7.06 -22.78 4.45
CA GLU A 53 -6.89 -21.87 5.57
C GLU A 53 -7.83 -20.67 5.42
N VAL A 54 -8.69 -20.49 6.41
CA VAL A 54 -9.58 -19.34 6.48
C VAL A 54 -8.95 -18.30 7.41
N LYS A 55 -8.75 -17.10 6.86
CA LYS A 55 -8.21 -15.95 7.58
C LYS A 55 -9.30 -14.91 7.79
N VAL A 56 -9.15 -14.13 8.86
CA VAL A 56 -10.07 -13.05 9.20
C VAL A 56 -9.31 -11.73 9.26
N VAL A 57 -10.02 -10.66 8.94
CA VAL A 57 -9.55 -9.28 9.05
C VAL A 57 -10.54 -8.50 9.92
N LYS A 58 -10.41 -7.18 9.96
CA LYS A 58 -11.39 -6.31 10.63
C LYS A 58 -12.81 -6.49 10.07
N LEU A 59 -13.78 -6.28 10.95
CA LEU A 59 -15.20 -6.25 10.61
C LEU A 59 -15.59 -4.82 10.25
N ASP A 60 -15.99 -4.62 9.01
CA ASP A 60 -16.49 -3.36 8.51
C ASP A 60 -17.99 -3.43 8.20
N SER A 61 -18.59 -2.26 7.99
CA SER A 61 -20.00 -2.14 7.62
C SER A 61 -20.19 -0.87 6.82
N VAL A 62 -21.06 -0.94 5.82
CA VAL A 62 -21.46 0.22 5.01
C VAL A 62 -22.14 1.33 5.83
N LYS A 63 -22.60 1.03 7.05
CA LYS A 63 -23.30 1.96 7.93
C LYS A 63 -22.39 2.68 8.92
N THR A 64 -21.26 2.09 9.29
CA THR A 64 -20.40 2.58 10.37
C THR A 64 -19.01 2.89 9.85
N GLN A 65 -18.47 4.04 10.24
CA GLN A 65 -17.18 4.51 9.74
C GLN A 65 -15.97 3.81 10.40
N LEU A 66 -16.17 3.19 11.56
CA LEU A 66 -15.09 2.55 12.32
C LEU A 66 -15.22 1.02 12.26
N PRO A 67 -14.20 0.32 11.74
CA PRO A 67 -14.16 -1.12 11.77
C PRO A 67 -13.84 -1.64 13.18
N TYR A 68 -14.29 -2.86 13.47
CA TYR A 68 -14.03 -3.56 14.74
C TYR A 68 -13.07 -4.73 14.52
N ASP A 69 -12.20 -5.00 15.50
CA ASP A 69 -11.40 -6.24 15.50
C ASP A 69 -12.33 -7.46 15.47
N TYR A 70 -12.02 -8.47 14.65
CA TYR A 70 -12.88 -9.65 14.44
C TYR A 70 -13.32 -10.31 15.74
N TYR A 71 -12.36 -10.51 16.65
CA TYR A 71 -12.56 -11.19 17.93
C TYR A 71 -13.03 -10.27 19.07
N SER A 72 -13.31 -8.98 18.81
CA SER A 72 -13.81 -8.05 19.83
C SER A 72 -15.29 -8.25 20.13
N LEU A 73 -16.06 -8.75 19.16
CA LEU A 73 -17.50 -8.96 19.30
C LEU A 73 -17.84 -10.26 20.06
N PRO A 74 -19.02 -10.33 20.73
CA PRO A 74 -19.41 -11.49 21.53
C PRO A 74 -19.39 -12.84 20.77
N TRP A 75 -19.83 -12.83 19.53
CA TRP A 75 -19.82 -14.02 18.67
C TRP A 75 -18.40 -14.41 18.26
N GLY A 76 -17.55 -13.45 17.93
CA GLY A 76 -16.14 -13.68 17.60
C GLY A 76 -15.37 -14.28 18.77
N ARG A 77 -15.62 -13.80 20.00
CA ARG A 77 -15.03 -14.36 21.23
C ARG A 77 -15.40 -15.83 21.47
N SER A 78 -16.61 -16.24 21.07
CA SER A 78 -17.07 -17.62 21.23
C SER A 78 -16.42 -18.59 20.24
N CYS A 79 -16.00 -18.07 19.07
CA CYS A 79 -15.34 -18.83 18.00
C CYS A 79 -13.85 -18.46 17.87
N ARG A 80 -13.20 -18.09 18.98
CA ARG A 80 -11.79 -17.73 18.99
C ARG A 80 -10.93 -19.01 18.98
N PRO A 81 -9.95 -19.15 18.06
CA PRO A 81 -9.03 -20.28 18.09
C PRO A 81 -8.14 -20.22 19.35
N ALA A 82 -7.51 -21.35 19.69
CA ALA A 82 -6.63 -21.43 20.86
C ALA A 82 -5.44 -20.47 20.76
N GLU A 83 -4.94 -20.28 19.54
CA GLU A 83 -3.85 -19.38 19.21
C GLU A 83 -4.28 -18.48 18.04
N ILE A 84 -3.99 -17.19 18.14
CA ILE A 84 -4.20 -16.22 17.07
C ILE A 84 -2.82 -15.82 16.57
N GLU A 85 -2.59 -16.05 15.28
CA GLU A 85 -1.34 -15.69 14.62
C GLU A 85 -1.63 -14.68 13.51
N GLU A 86 -0.70 -13.74 13.29
CA GLU A 86 -0.76 -12.86 12.14
C GLU A 86 -0.35 -13.63 10.87
N ALA A 87 -1.21 -13.58 9.85
CA ALA A 87 -1.12 -14.44 8.68
C ALA A 87 -1.11 -13.65 7.37
N ALA A 88 -0.36 -12.54 7.31
CA ALA A 88 -0.11 -11.81 6.06
C ALA A 88 0.87 -12.59 5.16
N GLU A 89 0.47 -12.85 3.92
CA GLU A 89 1.25 -13.66 2.96
C GLU A 89 2.09 -12.80 2.02
N ASN A 90 1.70 -11.54 1.82
CA ASN A 90 2.33 -10.69 0.82
C ASN A 90 2.56 -9.25 1.28
N LEU A 91 3.46 -8.57 0.57
CA LEU A 91 3.84 -7.20 0.91
C LEU A 91 2.66 -6.22 0.81
N GLY A 92 1.71 -6.45 -0.10
CA GLY A 92 0.52 -5.62 -0.23
C GLY A 92 -0.32 -5.64 1.04
N GLU A 93 -0.56 -6.82 1.61
CA GLU A 93 -1.27 -7.00 2.88
C GLU A 93 -0.56 -6.32 4.05
N ILE A 94 0.77 -6.44 4.12
CA ILE A 94 1.58 -5.77 5.14
C ILE A 94 1.46 -4.24 4.99
N MET A 95 1.54 -3.73 3.76
CA MET A 95 1.45 -2.29 3.48
C MET A 95 0.04 -1.72 3.74
N SER A 96 -1.00 -2.53 3.57
CA SER A 96 -2.36 -2.14 3.94
C SER A 96 -2.51 -1.90 5.45
N GLY A 97 -1.62 -2.46 6.27
CA GLY A 97 -1.62 -2.27 7.73
C GLY A 97 -2.82 -2.93 8.42
N ASP A 98 -3.54 -3.80 7.71
CA ASP A 98 -4.64 -4.56 8.26
C ASP A 98 -4.09 -5.78 9.01
N ARG A 99 -4.62 -6.05 10.20
CA ARG A 99 -4.27 -7.24 10.98
C ARG A 99 -5.05 -8.42 10.44
N ILE A 100 -4.39 -9.26 9.66
CA ILE A 100 -4.93 -10.51 9.14
C ILE A 100 -4.57 -11.61 10.14
N GLU A 101 -5.58 -12.30 10.64
CA GLU A 101 -5.44 -13.29 11.72
C GLU A 101 -5.99 -14.65 11.30
N THR A 102 -5.46 -15.71 11.90
CA THR A 102 -6.00 -17.07 11.73
C THR A 102 -7.43 -17.16 12.26
N SER A 103 -8.30 -17.91 11.58
CA SER A 103 -9.68 -18.17 12.01
C SER A 103 -9.83 -19.54 12.67
N ALA A 104 -10.93 -19.74 13.41
CA ALA A 104 -11.29 -21.06 13.93
C ALA A 104 -11.99 -21.97 12.91
N TYR A 105 -12.25 -21.51 11.69
CA TYR A 105 -12.96 -22.27 10.68
C TYR A 105 -12.02 -23.19 9.92
N LYS A 106 -12.40 -24.47 9.82
CA LYS A 106 -11.76 -25.45 8.98
C LYS A 106 -12.69 -25.79 7.82
N ILE A 107 -12.29 -25.41 6.63
CA ILE A 107 -13.03 -25.73 5.41
C ILE A 107 -12.15 -26.56 4.49
N HIS A 108 -12.77 -27.37 3.63
CA HIS A 108 -12.06 -28.18 2.66
C HIS A 108 -12.51 -27.80 1.26
N ALA A 109 -11.59 -27.85 0.31
CA ALA A 109 -11.89 -27.62 -1.09
C ALA A 109 -12.92 -28.66 -1.59
N SER A 110 -14.04 -28.18 -2.13
CA SER A 110 -15.11 -29.02 -2.65
C SER A 110 -14.76 -29.62 -4.00
N HIS A 111 -15.42 -30.73 -4.35
CA HIS A 111 -15.42 -31.23 -5.73
C HIS A 111 -16.25 -30.27 -6.59
N GLY A 112 -15.67 -29.74 -7.66
CA GLY A 112 -16.35 -28.93 -8.68
C GLY A 112 -17.18 -29.77 -9.64
#